data_AF-A0A7V2YC22-F1
#
_entry.id   AF-A0A7V2YC22-F1
#
_cell.length_a   1.000
_cell.length_b   1.000
_cell.length_c   1.000
_cell.angle_alpha   90.00
_cell.angle_beta   90.00
_cell.angle_gamma   90.00
#
_symmetry.space_group_name_H-M   'P 1'
#
loop_
_entity.id
_entity.type
_entity.pdbx_description
1 polymer ?
#
loop_
_entity_poly.entity_id
_entity_poly.type
_entity_poly.pdbx_seq_one_letter_code
_entity_poly.pdbx_strand_id
1 'polypeptide(L)'
;MSRKVSIQRTLGEKHPNFPVGTIWEGWELTPPRVGEIYVLFTEKGSVFRTSKVTQINPGGFRTKNSTYSILVLQDEEDSAGNITQELNGVPTHPESPRSLNSRQESRR
;
A
#
# COMPACT_ATOMS: atom_id res chain seq x y z
N MET A 1 6.46 10.03 2.12
CA MET A 1 6.80 9.61 0.77
C MET A 1 5.70 10.10 -0.14
N SER A 2 6.05 10.65 -1.30
CA SER A 2 5.11 11.07 -2.32
C SER A 2 4.62 9.86 -3.10
N ARG A 3 3.35 9.88 -3.52
CA ARG A 3 2.78 8.83 -4.37
C ARG A 3 1.81 9.42 -5.38
N LYS A 4 1.76 8.84 -6.57
CA LYS A 4 0.79 9.20 -7.59
C LYS A 4 -0.52 8.49 -7.27
N VAL A 5 -1.61 9.25 -7.20
CA VAL A 5 -2.94 8.75 -6.84
C VAL A 5 -4.00 9.28 -7.79
N SER A 6 -5.06 8.50 -7.95
CA SER A 6 -6.32 8.89 -8.57
C SER A 6 -7.38 9.02 -7.50
N ILE A 7 -7.99 10.19 -7.38
CA ILE A 7 -9.05 10.47 -6.42
C ILE A 7 -10.36 10.77 -7.15
N GLN A 8 -11.43 10.13 -6.71
CA GLN A 8 -12.76 10.33 -7.26
C GLN A 8 -13.70 10.86 -6.18
N ARG A 9 -14.46 11.90 -6.50
CA ARG A 9 -15.57 12.31 -5.65
C ARG A 9 -16.72 11.33 -5.82
N THR A 10 -17.00 10.50 -4.81
CA THR A 10 -18.04 9.46 -4.91
C THR A 10 -19.39 9.91 -4.38
N LEU A 11 -19.43 10.79 -3.38
CA LEU A 11 -20.67 11.32 -2.79
C LEU A 11 -20.46 12.76 -2.29
N GLY A 12 -21.54 13.52 -2.15
CA GLY A 12 -21.53 14.83 -1.49
C GLY A 12 -22.56 15.80 -2.04
N GLU A 13 -22.60 17.00 -1.47
CA GLU A 13 -23.51 18.06 -1.91
C GLU A 13 -23.19 18.51 -3.35
N LYS A 14 -24.22 18.94 -4.10
CA LYS A 14 -24.03 19.41 -5.47
C LYS A 14 -23.12 20.63 -5.46
N HIS A 15 -21.96 20.52 -6.10
CA HIS A 15 -20.99 21.61 -6.23
C HIS A 15 -20.82 21.92 -7.71
N PRO A 16 -21.06 23.16 -8.17
CA PRO A 16 -21.14 23.50 -9.58
C PRO A 16 -19.84 23.20 -10.34
N ASN A 17 -18.69 23.38 -9.68
CA ASN A 17 -17.38 23.17 -10.29
C ASN A 17 -16.81 21.76 -10.03
N PHE A 18 -17.53 20.92 -9.29
CA PHE A 18 -16.96 19.70 -8.74
C PHE A 18 -18.06 18.64 -8.57
N PRO A 19 -18.71 18.17 -9.64
CA PRO A 19 -19.79 17.19 -9.51
C PRO A 19 -19.31 15.85 -8.94
N VAL A 20 -20.27 15.06 -8.46
CA VAL A 20 -19.99 13.66 -8.13
C VAL A 20 -19.58 12.91 -9.40
N GLY A 21 -18.62 12.01 -9.27
CA GLY A 21 -18.04 11.24 -10.37
C GLY A 21 -16.78 11.85 -10.96
N THR A 22 -16.46 13.11 -10.66
CA THR A 22 -15.23 13.73 -11.16
C THR A 22 -13.99 13.10 -10.53
N ILE A 23 -12.94 12.97 -11.34
CA ILE A 23 -11.67 12.30 -11.02
C ILE A 23 -10.53 13.32 -11.14
N TRP A 24 -9.58 13.25 -10.21
CA TRP A 24 -8.30 13.96 -10.29
C TRP A 24 -7.16 12.98 -10.13
N GLU A 25 -6.09 13.24 -10.87
CA GLU A 25 -4.87 12.47 -10.81
C GLU A 25 -3.71 13.41 -10.52
N GLY A 26 -2.80 12.97 -9.66
CA GLY A 26 -1.68 13.79 -9.24
C GLY A 26 -0.86 13.15 -8.15
N TRP A 27 0.04 13.96 -7.60
CA TRP A 27 0.97 13.58 -6.56
C TRP A 27 0.42 13.97 -5.19
N GLU A 28 0.30 12.97 -4.33
CA GLU A 28 0.01 13.12 -2.91
C GLU A 28 1.34 13.17 -2.16
N LEU A 29 1.61 14.25 -1.44
CA LEU A 29 2.81 14.36 -0.58
C LEU A 29 2.61 13.73 0.79
N THR A 30 1.36 13.77 1.28
CA THR A 30 0.98 13.28 2.61
C THR A 30 -0.34 12.54 2.52
N PRO A 31 -0.44 11.33 3.12
CA PRO A 31 -1.69 10.58 3.15
C PRO A 31 -2.78 11.33 3.91
N PRO A 32 -4.07 11.07 3.60
CA PRO A 32 -5.17 11.75 4.26
C PRO A 32 -5.18 11.43 5.77
N ARG A 33 -5.39 12.46 6.59
CA ARG A 33 -5.38 12.40 8.06
C ARG A 33 -6.57 13.14 8.63
N VAL A 34 -7.24 12.54 9.63
CA VAL A 34 -8.40 13.15 10.29
C VAL A 34 -8.00 14.49 10.93
N GLY A 35 -8.81 15.52 10.71
CA GLY A 35 -8.57 16.88 11.19
C GLY A 35 -7.76 17.76 10.24
N GLU A 36 -7.09 17.18 9.24
CA GLU A 36 -6.24 17.89 8.29
C GLU A 36 -6.92 18.09 6.93
N ILE A 37 -6.40 19.05 6.16
CA ILE A 37 -6.82 19.27 4.77
C ILE A 37 -6.02 18.34 3.87
N TYR A 38 -6.70 17.62 2.99
CA TYR A 38 -6.04 16.82 1.98
C TYR A 38 -5.65 17.67 0.77
N VAL A 39 -4.45 17.42 0.22
CA VAL A 39 -3.87 18.20 -0.88
C VAL A 39 -3.31 17.24 -1.94
N LEU A 40 -3.69 17.47 -3.19
CA LEU A 40 -3.19 16.76 -4.36
C LEU A 40 -2.62 17.75 -5.38
N PHE A 41 -1.41 17.48 -5.87
CA PHE A 41 -0.74 18.27 -6.89
C PHE A 41 -0.93 17.61 -8.26
N THR A 42 -1.75 18.21 -9.11
CA THR A 42 -2.02 17.66 -10.45
C THR A 42 -0.85 17.91 -11.40
N GLU A 43 -0.70 17.07 -12.41
CA GLU A 43 0.38 17.20 -13.42
C GLU A 43 0.27 18.49 -14.24
N LYS A 44 -0.92 19.11 -14.28
CA LYS A 44 -1.17 20.39 -14.95
C LYS A 44 -0.73 21.61 -14.13
N GLY A 45 -0.10 21.41 -12.98
CA GLY A 45 0.32 22.47 -12.06
C GLY A 45 -0.81 23.03 -11.17
N SER A 46 -2.03 22.52 -11.31
CA SER A 46 -3.15 22.88 -10.43
C SER A 46 -3.10 22.11 -9.11
N VAL A 47 -3.59 22.71 -8.04
CA VAL A 47 -3.68 22.07 -6.72
C VAL A 47 -5.14 21.79 -6.38
N PHE A 48 -5.45 20.53 -6.10
CA PHE A 48 -6.72 20.15 -5.53
C PHE A 48 -6.63 20.13 -4.00
N ARG A 49 -7.60 20.76 -3.32
CA ARG A 49 -7.67 20.82 -1.86
C ARG A 49 -9.07 20.48 -1.39
N THR A 50 -9.17 19.70 -0.33
CA THR A 50 -10.45 19.36 0.29
C THR A 50 -10.75 20.24 1.50
N SER A 51 -11.95 20.08 2.06
CA SER A 51 -12.19 20.46 3.46
C SER A 51 -11.45 19.49 4.40
N LYS A 52 -11.40 19.83 5.70
CA LYS A 52 -10.84 18.95 6.73
C LYS A 52 -11.45 17.54 6.63
N VAL A 53 -10.59 16.54 6.65
CA VAL A 53 -10.98 15.14 6.68
C VAL A 53 -11.61 14.83 8.04
N THR A 54 -12.79 14.22 8.01
CA THR A 54 -13.55 13.85 9.20
C THR A 54 -13.44 12.36 9.50
N GLN A 55 -13.15 11.53 8.50
CA GLN A 55 -13.06 10.07 8.64
C GLN A 55 -12.18 9.48 7.53
N ILE A 56 -11.40 8.45 7.87
CA ILE A 56 -10.62 7.64 6.92
C ILE A 56 -11.29 6.27 6.80
N ASN A 57 -11.41 5.76 5.58
CA ASN A 57 -11.94 4.43 5.29
C ASN A 57 -10.91 3.65 4.44
N PRO A 58 -10.99 2.31 4.38
CA PRO A 58 -10.21 1.56 3.40
C PRO A 58 -10.49 2.07 1.98
N GLY A 59 -9.45 2.49 1.27
CA GLY A 59 -9.55 3.00 -0.11
C GLY A 59 -10.22 4.38 -0.24
N GLY A 60 -10.37 5.16 0.83
CA GLY A 60 -10.99 6.48 0.72
C GLY A 60 -11.00 7.32 1.98
N PHE A 61 -11.58 8.51 1.89
CA PHE A 61 -11.78 9.38 3.04
C PHE A 61 -13.02 10.24 2.89
N ARG A 62 -13.51 10.76 4.00
CA ARG A 62 -14.68 11.62 4.07
C ARG A 62 -14.31 12.96 4.67
N THR A 63 -14.96 13.98 4.16
CA THR A 63 -14.98 15.35 4.68
C THR A 63 -16.39 15.70 5.10
N LYS A 64 -16.59 16.88 5.70
CA LYS A 64 -17.92 17.34 6.13
C LYS A 64 -19.01 17.18 5.06
N ASN A 65 -18.69 17.52 3.81
CA ASN A 65 -19.69 17.64 2.74
C ASN A 65 -19.47 16.64 1.59
N SER A 66 -18.45 15.77 1.64
CA SER A 66 -18.07 14.92 0.51
C SER A 66 -17.30 13.67 0.92
N THR A 67 -17.50 12.60 0.15
CA THR A 67 -16.75 11.35 0.24
C THR A 67 -15.90 11.18 -1.01
N TYR A 68 -14.68 10.67 -0.80
CA TYR A 68 -13.68 10.48 -1.83
C TYR A 68 -13.17 9.04 -1.78
N SER A 69 -13.04 8.42 -2.95
CA SER A 69 -12.27 7.19 -3.13
C SER A 69 -10.87 7.54 -3.62
N ILE A 70 -9.85 6.82 -3.14
CA ILE A 70 -8.46 6.99 -3.51
C ILE A 70 -7.88 5.67 -4.02
N LEU A 71 -7.26 5.72 -5.19
CA LEU A 71 -6.52 4.63 -5.80
C LEU A 71 -5.06 5.05 -5.95
N VAL A 72 -4.14 4.26 -5.40
CA VAL A 72 -2.70 4.50 -5.57
C VAL A 72 -2.28 3.94 -6.93
N LEU A 73 -1.70 4.79 -7.78
CA LEU A 73 -1.24 4.45 -9.12
C LEU A 73 0.25 4.11 -9.15
N GLN A 74 1.05 4.86 -8.37
CA GLN A 74 2.50 4.69 -8.28
C GLN A 74 2.99 5.14 -6.91
N ASP A 75 3.91 4.39 -6.31
CA ASP A 75 4.63 4.79 -5.10
C ASP A 75 6.08 5.14 -5.48
N GLU A 76 6.65 6.20 -4.91
CA GLU A 76 8.07 6.55 -5.13
C GLU A 76 9.03 5.74 -4.24
N GLU A 77 8.59 4.63 -3.63
CA GLU A 77 9.48 3.67 -3.00
C GLU A 77 9.22 2.22 -3.46
N ASP A 78 9.60 1.92 -4.72
CA ASP A 78 10.20 0.61 -5.07
C ASP A 78 11.16 0.75 -6.28
N SER A 79 12.32 1.33 -6.01
CA SER A 79 13.59 0.87 -6.58
C SER A 79 14.55 0.63 -5.43
N ALA A 80 14.11 -0.21 -4.50
CA ALA A 80 14.90 -0.74 -3.40
C ALA A 80 14.37 -2.11 -2.96
N GLY A 81 14.41 -3.07 -3.90
CA GLY A 81 14.67 -4.48 -3.59
C GLY A 81 13.54 -5.28 -2.94
N ASN A 82 12.79 -6.01 -3.76
CA ASN A 82 12.31 -7.34 -3.37
C ASN A 82 12.29 -8.34 -4.55
N ILE A 83 13.45 -8.53 -5.19
CA ILE A 83 13.77 -9.82 -5.82
C ILE A 83 14.41 -10.69 -4.74
N THR A 84 13.62 -11.60 -4.16
CA THR A 84 13.97 -13.01 -3.83
C THR A 84 12.84 -13.57 -2.97
N GLN A 85 11.82 -14.15 -3.62
CA GLN A 85 11.11 -15.26 -2.99
C GLN A 85 12.03 -16.48 -3.09
N GLU A 86 12.56 -16.85 -1.92
CA GLU A 86 12.85 -18.22 -1.51
C GLU A 86 13.83 -19.01 -2.40
N LEU A 87 15.11 -18.93 -2.03
CA LEU A 87 16.04 -20.06 -2.12
C LEU A 87 15.44 -21.22 -1.32
N ASN A 88 14.61 -22.05 -1.98
CA ASN A 88 14.33 -23.39 -1.51
C ASN A 88 15.69 -24.11 -1.43
N GLY A 89 16.16 -24.24 -0.19
CA GLY A 89 17.34 -25.02 0.14
C GLY A 89 17.19 -26.40 -0.45
N VAL A 90 17.91 -26.64 -1.53
CA VAL A 90 18.29 -27.96 -1.98
C VAL A 90 19.14 -28.55 -0.85
N PRO A 91 18.76 -29.64 -0.17
CA PRO A 91 19.74 -30.43 0.55
C PRO A 91 20.56 -31.20 -0.50
N THR A 92 21.61 -30.59 -1.02
CA THR A 92 22.68 -31.32 -1.71
C THR A 92 23.41 -32.18 -0.67
N HIS A 93 23.05 -33.47 -0.62
CA HIS A 93 23.86 -34.70 -0.58
C HIS A 93 25.28 -34.65 0.06
N PRO A 94 25.83 -35.75 0.66
CA PRO A 94 25.78 -37.09 0.07
C PRO A 94 25.76 -38.31 1.04
N GLU A 95 25.40 -39.44 0.46
CA GLU A 95 25.94 -40.80 0.64
C GLU A 95 26.52 -41.24 2.00
N SER A 96 25.94 -42.33 2.51
CA SER A 96 26.42 -43.21 3.57
C SER A 96 27.91 -43.57 3.49
N PRO A 97 28.47 -44.05 4.60
CA PRO A 97 28.92 -45.45 4.54
C PRO A 97 28.42 -46.34 5.68
N ARG A 98 28.24 -47.60 5.29
CA ARG A 98 28.03 -48.81 6.09
C ARG A 98 29.03 -48.96 7.24
N SER A 99 28.60 -49.58 8.33
CA SER A 99 29.19 -50.82 8.93
C SER A 99 28.72 -50.94 10.39
N LEU A 100 27.88 -51.94 10.71
CA LEU A 100 28.25 -53.27 11.20
C LEU A 100 28.60 -53.31 12.71
N ASN A 101 27.78 -54.10 13.40
CA ASN A 101 28.12 -55.03 14.47
C ASN A 101 28.23 -54.57 15.94
N SER A 102 27.38 -55.25 16.74
CA SER A 102 27.73 -56.05 17.92
C SER A 102 27.64 -55.43 19.33
N ARG A 103 26.63 -55.93 20.05
CA ARG A 103 26.75 -56.76 21.28
C ARG A 103 27.46 -56.16 22.51
N GLN A 104 26.69 -55.97 23.59
CA GLN A 104 26.91 -56.39 25.00
C GLN A 104 25.89 -55.62 25.87
N GLU A 105 24.89 -56.20 26.54
CA GLU A 105 24.95 -57.10 27.70
C GLU A 105 25.79 -56.53 28.87
N SER A 106 25.14 -55.90 29.86
CA SER A 106 25.32 -56.13 31.32
C SER A 106 24.95 -54.97 32.25
N ARG A 107 24.13 -55.32 33.25
CA ARG A 107 24.08 -54.84 34.65
C ARG A 107 23.68 -53.39 34.96
N ARG A 108 22.53 -53.22 35.61
CA ARG A 108 22.45 -53.25 37.09
C ARG A 108 21.03 -53.54 37.57
#